data_AF-A0A9C9KZY5-F1
#
_entry.id   AF-A0A9C9KZY5-F1
#
_cell.length_a   1.000
_cell.length_b   1.000
_cell.length_c   1.000
_cell.angle_alpha   90.00
_cell.angle_beta   90.00
_cell.angle_gamma   90.00
#
_symmetry.space_group_name_H-M   'P 1'
#
loop_
_entity.id
_entity.type
_entity.pdbx_description
1 polymer ?
#
loop_
_entity_poly.entity_id
_entity_poly.type
_entity_poly.pdbx_seq_one_letter_code
_entity_poly.pdbx_strand_id
1 'polypeptide(L)' 'MKAVVINQYGGSDQLVIRDIPDPEPQQGEVLIKIRAFGINRAETYMRRGLWGEVAKVSG' A
#
# COMPACT_ATOMS: atom_id res chain seq x y z
N MET A 1 -2.08 -4.47 -12.41
CA MET A 1 -2.84 -5.07 -11.30
C MET A 1 -3.82 -4.09 -10.65
N LYS A 2 -4.87 -4.59 -9.98
CA LYS A 2 -5.71 -3.76 -9.08
C LYS A 2 -5.03 -3.60 -7.73
N ALA A 3 -5.02 -2.39 -7.19
CA ALA A 3 -4.46 -2.07 -5.88
C ALA A 3 -5.37 -1.11 -5.10
N VAL A 4 -5.30 -1.18 -3.77
CA VAL A 4 -5.87 -0.16 -2.88
C VAL A 4 -4.80 0.89 -2.64
N VAL A 5 -5.12 2.14 -2.96
CA VAL A 5 -4.21 3.30 -2.87
C VAL A 5 -4.78 4.31 -1.89
N ILE A 6 -3.91 4.98 -1.14
CA ILE A 6 -4.29 6.10 -0.26
C ILE A 6 -4.28 7.37 -1.12
N ASN A 7 -5.43 8.01 -1.32
CA ASN A 7 -5.53 9.22 -2.14
C ASN A 7 -4.90 10.45 -1.45
N GLN A 8 -5.14 10.59 -0.14
CA GLN A 8 -4.52 11.57 0.76
C GLN A 8 -4.70 11.08 2.20
N TYR A 9 -4.01 11.69 3.16
CA TYR A 9 -4.21 11.34 4.57
C TYR A 9 -5.65 11.60 5.02
N GLY A 10 -6.23 10.67 5.78
CA GLY A 10 -7.59 10.84 6.30
C GLY A 10 -8.33 9.57 6.75
N GLY A 11 -9.66 9.62 6.58
CA GLY A 11 -10.61 8.55 6.89
C GLY A 11 -10.55 7.39 5.88
N SER A 12 -11.41 6.39 6.08
CA SER A 12 -11.45 5.20 5.19
C SER A 12 -11.90 5.50 3.77
N ASP A 13 -12.62 6.61 3.60
CA ASP A 13 -13.00 7.20 2.33
C ASP A 13 -11.79 7.54 1.43
N GLN A 14 -10.58 7.64 2.00
CA GLN A 14 -9.35 7.87 1.24
C GLN A 14 -8.71 6.60 0.65
N LEU A 15 -9.26 5.42 0.92
CA LEU A 15 -8.84 4.17 0.28
C LEU A 15 -9.58 4.00 -1.05
N VAL A 16 -8.85 4.08 -2.16
CA VAL A 16 -9.41 3.98 -3.51
C VAL A 16 -8.83 2.79 -4.25
N ILE A 17 -9.65 2.08 -5.03
CA ILE A 17 -9.18 1.00 -5.89
C ILE A 17 -8.74 1.62 -7.22
N ARG A 18 -7.51 1.32 -7.65
CA ARG A 18 -6.98 1.73 -8.95
C ARG A 18 -6.38 0.55 -9.70
N ASP A 19 -6.41 0.61 -11.02
CA ASP A 19 -5.59 -0.25 -11.87
C ASP A 19 -4.23 0.45 -12.08
N ILE A 20 -3.14 -0.23 -11.71
CA ILE A 20 -1.76 0.24 -11.82
C ILE A 20 -0.92 -0.79 -12.60
N PRO A 21 0.25 -0.42 -13.17
CA PRO A 21 1.15 -1.39 -13.78
C PRO A 21 1.56 -2.50 -12.82
N ASP A 22 1.86 -3.69 -13.34
CA ASP A 22 2.48 -4.74 -12.53
C ASP A 22 3.93 -4.34 -12.22
N PRO A 23 4.44 -4.54 -11.00
CA PRO A 23 5.80 -4.17 -10.65
C PRO A 23 6.81 -5.11 -11.30
N GLU A 24 7.95 -4.56 -11.72
CA GLU A 24 9.10 -5.32 -12.24
C GLU A 24 10.08 -5.62 -11.11
N PRO A 25 10.41 -6.89 -10.82
CA PRO A 25 11.35 -7.23 -9.75
C PRO A 25 12.79 -6.86 -10.14
N GLN A 26 13.55 -6.32 -9.18
CA GLN A 26 14.97 -6.03 -9.33
C GLN A 26 15.84 -7.26 -9.00
N GLN A 27 17.17 -7.12 -9.16
CA GLN A 27 18.10 -8.17 -8.80
C GLN A 27 17.98 -8.54 -7.31
N GLY A 28 17.65 -9.79 -7.03
CA GLY A 28 17.45 -10.31 -5.66
C GLY A 28 16.01 -10.25 -5.16
N GLU A 29 15.08 -9.73 -5.95
CA GLU A 29 13.64 -9.70 -5.64
C GLU A 29 12.87 -10.81 -6.36
N VAL A 30 11.67 -11.11 -5.87
CA VAL A 30 10.72 -12.02 -6.52
C VAL A 30 9.37 -11.34 -6.66
N LEU A 31 8.68 -11.59 -7.77
CA LEU A 31 7.32 -11.10 -7.99
C LEU A 31 6.28 -12.14 -7.51
N ILE A 32 5.41 -11.74 -6.59
CA ILE A 32 4.40 -12.63 -5.99
C ILE A 32 2.99 -12.23 -6.47
N LYS A 33 2.26 -13.19 -7.03
CA LYS A 33 0.83 -13.01 -7.34
C LYS A 33 -0.01 -13.16 -6.07
N ILE A 34 -0.46 -12.03 -5.52
CA ILE A 34 -1.29 -11.99 -4.30
C ILE A 34 -2.63 -12.70 -4.50
N ARG A 35 -2.99 -13.59 -3.57
CA ARG A 35 -4.32 -14.24 -3.47
C ARG A 35 -5.14 -13.74 -2.29
N ALA A 36 -4.46 -13.37 -1.21
CA ALA A 36 -5.02 -12.76 0.00
C ALA A 36 -3.92 -11.92 0.66
N PHE A 37 -4.32 -10.96 1.49
CA PHE A 37 -3.39 -10.15 2.29
C PHE A 37 -3.99 -9.92 3.68
N GLY A 38 -3.11 -9.73 4.66
CA GLY A 38 -3.51 -9.39 6.03
C GLY A 38 -3.81 -7.91 6.17
N ILE A 39 -4.76 -7.58 7.03
CA ILE A 39 -4.99 -6.21 7.52
C ILE A 39 -4.46 -6.15 8.95
N ASN A 40 -3.61 -5.17 9.24
CA ASN A 40 -3.11 -4.90 10.58
C ASN A 40 -3.73 -3.59 11.11
N ARG A 41 -3.38 -3.26 12.35
CA ARG A 41 -3.72 -1.95 12.91
C ARG A 41 -2.86 -0.83 12.30
N ALA A 42 -1.67 -1.20 11.79
CA ALA A 42 -0.68 -0.31 11.21
C ALA A 42 -1.23 0.57 10.09
N GLU A 43 -2.04 -0.02 9.21
CA GLU A 43 -2.59 0.62 8.03
C GLU A 43 -3.50 1.80 8.39
N THR A 44 -4.15 1.77 9.57
CA THR A 44 -4.95 2.91 10.05
C THR A 44 -4.08 4.11 10.38
N TYR A 45 -2.92 3.88 10.98
CA TYR A 45 -1.97 4.94 11.30
C TYR A 45 -1.31 5.49 10.03
N MET A 46 -0.91 4.62 9.09
CA MET A 46 -0.37 5.03 7.78
C MET A 46 -1.38 5.89 7.00
N ARG A 47 -2.62 5.40 6.84
CA ARG A 47 -3.66 6.13 6.10
C ARG A 47 -4.03 7.47 6.74
N ARG A 48 -3.96 7.58 8.08
CA ARG A 48 -4.22 8.84 8.79
C ARG A 48 -3.03 9.80 8.80
N GLY A 49 -1.87 9.41 8.25
CA GLY A 49 -0.65 10.21 8.30
C GLY A 49 0.02 10.25 9.68
N LEU A 50 -0.30 9.28 10.54
CA LEU A 50 0.19 9.20 11.93
C LEU A 50 1.39 8.26 12.08
N TRP A 51 1.85 7.64 10.98
CA TRP A 51 2.94 6.66 10.99
C TRP A 51 4.34 7.28 11.10
N GLY A 52 4.47 8.61 11.07
CA GLY A 52 5.76 9.32 11.21
C GLY A 52 6.78 9.00 10.11
N GLU A 53 8.05 9.36 10.33
CA GLU A 53 9.18 9.12 9.40
C GLU A 53 9.77 7.69 9.51
N VAL A 54 9.01 6.73 10.03
CA VAL A 54 9.57 5.44 10.49
C VAL A 54 10.08 4.56 9.32
N ALA A 55 9.61 4.82 8.10
CA ALA A 55 10.23 4.40 6.85
C ALA A 55 9.56 5.13 5.68
N LYS A 56 10.29 5.35 4.57
CA LYS A 56 9.62 5.69 3.30
C LYS A 56 8.71 4.52 2.94
N VAL A 57 7.41 4.79 2.81
CA VAL A 57 6.50 3.82 2.19
C VAL A 57 6.92 3.70 0.73
N SER A 58 7.54 2.58 0.37
CA SER A 58 7.79 2.22 -1.02
C SER A 58 6.46 1.75 -1.62
N GLY A 59 5.96 2.49 -2.61
CA GLY A 59 4.72 2.18 -3.32
C GLY A 59 4.35 3.29 -4.28
#